data_AF-A0A955L9I2-F1
#
_entry.id   AF-A0A955L9I2-F1
#
_cell.length_a   1.000
_cell.length_b   1.000
_cell.length_c   1.000
_cell.angle_alpha   90.00
_cell.angle_beta   90.00
_cell.angle_gamma   90.00
#
_symmetry.space_group_name_H-M   'P 1'
#
loop_
_entity.id
_entity.type
_entity.pdbx_description
1 polymer ?
#
loop_
_entity_poly.entity_id
_entity_poly.type
_entity_poly.pdbx_seq_one_letter_code
_entity_poly.pdbx_strand_id
1 'polypeptide(L)'
;MSDQLVSSQKNRYYVWLEQSKYDLEAAQNSFKMGSYEWTCYQSLQSVEKCIKAVIVHAGFRPPKVHKLGVLMGMANKANPNFINISLKFRKIESYTFISRYPFVIPGQNKTPHELINKEDGQTCLDIAMDVHATITSFIKENTSRSDKDLVLEDYYFKGDEVQKRIDVVIDELKKCENLNIHKIILFGGFAREYARPKSSTMDILIVADTKLSFIERIQYVREITRGGEPIIEPLIYTPEEFRELLEEEGEGFLESALDEGKVLFEK
;
A
#
# COMPACT_ATOMS: atom_id res chain seq x y z
N MET A 1 53.58 9.96 -4.29
CA MET A 1 52.46 9.50 -5.13
C MET A 1 51.61 8.60 -4.27
N SER A 2 50.72 9.22 -3.51
CA SER A 2 49.73 8.57 -2.66
C SER A 2 48.40 9.24 -2.97
N ASP A 3 47.33 8.49 -2.77
CA ASP A 3 45.93 8.87 -2.93
C ASP A 3 45.34 8.66 -4.32
N GLN A 4 44.78 7.46 -4.51
CA GLN A 4 43.39 7.30 -4.94
C GLN A 4 42.95 5.85 -4.72
N LEU A 5 42.67 5.52 -3.45
CA LEU A 5 41.68 4.49 -3.10
C LEU A 5 40.48 5.23 -2.53
N VAL A 6 39.74 5.92 -3.40
CA VAL A 6 38.40 6.39 -3.07
C VAL A 6 37.53 5.14 -2.98
N SER A 7 37.19 4.72 -1.76
CA SER A 7 36.24 3.64 -1.53
C SER A 7 34.91 4.01 -2.18
N SER A 8 34.61 3.47 -3.37
CA SER A 8 33.39 3.75 -4.12
C SER A 8 32.19 3.00 -3.53
N GLN A 9 31.90 3.20 -2.25
CA GLN A 9 30.68 2.69 -1.66
C GLN A 9 29.54 3.49 -2.28
N LYS A 10 28.85 2.91 -3.29
CA LYS A 10 27.65 3.51 -3.87
C LYS A 10 26.74 3.91 -2.72
N ASN A 11 26.39 5.20 -2.64
CA ASN A 11 25.55 5.69 -1.57
C ASN A 11 24.25 4.88 -1.55
N ARG A 12 23.86 4.35 -0.39
CA ARG A 12 22.82 3.31 -0.29
C ARG A 12 21.50 3.75 -0.91
N TYR A 13 21.15 5.03 -0.81
CA TYR A 13 19.92 5.55 -1.43
C TYR A 13 19.96 5.45 -2.96
N TYR A 14 21.14 5.59 -3.58
CA TYR A 14 21.31 5.49 -5.03
C TYR A 14 21.03 4.07 -5.51
N VAL A 15 21.38 3.05 -4.71
CA VAL A 15 21.05 1.65 -5.02
C VAL A 15 19.53 1.43 -5.02
N TRP A 16 18.81 2.01 -4.06
CA TRP A 16 17.34 1.96 -4.03
C TRP A 16 16.71 2.69 -5.21
N LEU A 17 17.18 3.90 -5.52
CA LEU A 17 16.67 4.70 -6.63
C LEU A 17 16.95 4.04 -7.99
N GLU A 18 18.15 3.47 -8.18
CA GLU A 18 18.47 2.80 -9.44
C GLU A 18 17.69 1.48 -9.59
N GLN A 19 17.43 0.74 -8.50
CA GLN A 19 16.54 -0.41 -8.57
C GLN A 19 15.10 0.02 -8.92
N SER A 20 14.59 1.12 -8.37
CA SER A 20 13.26 1.61 -8.75
C SER A 20 13.15 1.97 -10.22
N LYS A 21 14.24 2.44 -10.83
CA LYS A 21 14.29 2.71 -12.27
C LYS A 21 14.22 1.42 -13.08
N TYR A 22 14.95 0.38 -12.71
CA TYR A 22 14.85 -0.93 -13.38
C TYR A 22 13.47 -1.56 -13.23
N ASP A 23 12.83 -1.41 -12.07
CA ASP A 23 11.45 -1.87 -11.86
C ASP A 23 10.47 -1.11 -12.77
N LEU A 24 10.69 0.19 -12.98
CA LEU A 24 9.89 1.02 -13.90
C LEU A 24 10.11 0.61 -15.36
N GLU A 25 11.35 0.36 -15.77
CA GLU A 25 11.68 -0.15 -17.11
C GLU A 25 11.02 -1.52 -17.35
N ALA A 26 11.03 -2.40 -16.35
CA ALA A 26 10.31 -3.67 -16.40
C ALA A 26 8.79 -3.45 -16.57
N ALA A 27 8.19 -2.54 -15.81
CA ALA A 27 6.77 -2.19 -15.94
C ALA A 27 6.42 -1.71 -17.35
N GLN A 28 7.27 -0.85 -17.95
CA GLN A 28 7.08 -0.39 -19.32
C GLN A 28 7.14 -1.54 -20.34
N ASN A 29 8.03 -2.51 -20.13
CA ASN A 29 8.15 -3.67 -21.01
C ASN A 29 6.94 -4.61 -20.87
N SER A 30 6.50 -4.90 -19.65
CA SER A 30 5.28 -5.67 -19.41
C SER A 30 4.05 -4.99 -20.02
N PHE A 31 3.96 -3.66 -19.95
CA PHE A 31 2.87 -2.92 -20.57
C PHE A 31 2.84 -3.08 -22.09
N LYS A 32 4.01 -2.96 -22.75
CA LYS A 32 4.13 -3.16 -24.20
C LYS A 32 3.74 -4.57 -24.62
N MET A 33 3.99 -5.56 -23.77
CA MET A 33 3.65 -6.97 -24.04
C MET A 33 2.21 -7.34 -23.67
N GLY A 34 1.42 -6.40 -23.13
CA GLY A 34 0.04 -6.64 -22.72
C GLY A 34 -0.11 -7.35 -21.36
N SER A 35 0.95 -7.47 -20.57
CA SER A 35 0.92 -8.01 -19.20
C SER A 35 0.61 -6.87 -18.21
N TYR A 36 -0.64 -6.44 -18.15
CA TYR A 36 -1.05 -5.28 -17.36
C TYR A 36 -1.05 -5.52 -15.85
N GLU A 37 -1.31 -6.75 -15.41
CA GLU A 37 -1.15 -7.19 -14.03
C GLU A 37 0.30 -7.05 -13.55
N TRP A 38 1.26 -7.48 -14.39
CA TRP A 38 2.69 -7.29 -14.13
C TRP A 38 3.08 -5.83 -14.18
N THR A 39 2.51 -5.06 -15.12
CA THR A 39 2.73 -3.61 -15.19
C THR A 39 2.35 -2.94 -13.88
N CYS A 40 1.18 -3.24 -13.33
CA CYS A 40 0.73 -2.66 -12.06
C CYS A 40 1.60 -3.11 -10.89
N TYR A 41 1.93 -4.39 -10.79
CA TYR A 41 2.78 -4.90 -9.70
C TYR A 41 4.19 -4.29 -9.73
N GLN A 42 4.84 -4.24 -10.89
CA GLN A 42 6.18 -3.67 -11.04
C GLN A 42 6.18 -2.15 -10.84
N SER A 43 5.13 -1.46 -11.29
CA SER A 43 4.94 -0.03 -11.04
C SER A 43 4.83 0.26 -9.53
N LEU A 44 4.08 -0.55 -8.78
CA LEU A 44 3.99 -0.46 -7.32
C LEU A 44 5.37 -0.66 -6.66
N GLN A 45 6.13 -1.64 -7.13
CA GLN A 45 7.49 -1.93 -6.64
C GLN A 45 8.46 -0.76 -6.89
N SER A 46 8.37 -0.12 -8.06
CA SER A 46 9.15 1.08 -8.37
C SER A 46 8.84 2.21 -7.40
N VAL A 47 7.55 2.50 -7.18
CA VAL A 47 7.10 3.55 -6.25
C VAL A 47 7.56 3.28 -4.82
N GLU A 48 7.42 2.04 -4.32
CA GLU A 48 7.89 1.63 -2.99
C GLU A 48 9.37 1.93 -2.79
N LYS A 49 10.20 1.54 -3.77
CA LYS A 49 11.65 1.72 -3.71
C LYS A 49 12.06 3.19 -3.85
N CYS A 50 11.35 3.99 -4.64
CA CYS A 50 11.56 5.44 -4.69
C CYS A 50 11.36 6.07 -3.31
N ILE A 51 10.25 5.77 -2.62
CA ILE A 51 9.98 6.35 -1.28
C ILE A 51 11.03 5.87 -0.26
N LYS A 52 11.44 4.59 -0.32
CA LYS A 52 12.55 4.08 0.50
C LYS A 52 13.87 4.79 0.21
N ALA A 53 14.15 5.16 -1.03
CA ALA A 53 15.33 5.95 -1.38
C ALA A 53 15.34 7.30 -0.65
N VAL A 54 14.18 7.97 -0.48
CA VAL A 54 14.09 9.23 0.29
C VAL A 54 14.46 9.03 1.75
N ILE A 55 13.95 7.96 2.39
CA ILE A 55 14.25 7.62 3.79
C ILE A 55 15.76 7.35 3.95
N VAL A 56 16.33 6.55 3.04
CA VAL A 56 17.76 6.23 3.07
C VAL A 56 18.62 7.46 2.76
N HIS A 57 18.17 8.33 1.86
CA HIS A 57 18.84 9.59 1.52
C HIS A 57 18.94 10.54 2.72
N ALA A 58 17.96 10.47 3.63
CA ALA A 58 17.94 11.22 4.89
C ALA A 58 18.85 10.62 5.99
N GLY A 59 19.53 9.50 5.73
CA GLY A 59 20.40 8.82 6.69
C GLY A 59 19.64 7.89 7.63
N PHE A 60 18.62 7.19 7.13
CA PHE A 60 17.93 6.14 7.90
C PHE A 60 18.08 4.78 7.20
N ARG A 61 17.94 3.71 7.98
CA ARG A 61 17.85 2.36 7.41
C ARG A 61 16.53 2.19 6.65
N PRO A 62 16.52 1.41 5.56
CA PRO A 62 15.30 1.15 4.83
C PRO A 62 14.31 0.38 5.71
N PRO A 63 13.06 0.85 5.86
CA PRO A 63 12.06 0.19 6.69
C PRO A 63 11.63 -1.15 6.07
N LYS A 64 11.29 -2.11 6.93
CA LYS A 64 10.69 -3.41 6.55
C LYS A 64 9.17 -3.29 6.42
N VAL A 65 8.72 -2.22 5.78
CA VAL A 65 7.31 -1.94 5.48
C VAL A 65 7.19 -1.70 3.98
N HIS A 66 6.06 -2.09 3.41
CA HIS A 66 5.81 -2.05 1.95
C HIS A 66 4.62 -1.17 1.55
N LYS A 67 3.81 -0.74 2.53
CA LYS A 67 2.62 0.09 2.28
C LYS A 67 3.03 1.52 2.02
N LEU A 68 2.65 2.07 0.87
CA LEU A 68 3.17 3.37 0.39
C LEU A 68 2.72 4.51 1.28
N GLY A 69 1.48 4.48 1.77
CA GLY A 69 0.99 5.48 2.73
C GLY A 69 1.85 5.57 4.00
N VAL A 70 2.29 4.43 4.52
CA VAL A 70 3.15 4.36 5.71
C VAL A 70 4.55 4.86 5.37
N LEU A 71 5.11 4.36 4.26
CA LEU A 71 6.41 4.80 3.78
C LEU A 71 6.47 6.31 3.55
N MET A 72 5.39 6.90 3.05
CA MET A 72 5.25 8.35 2.89
C MET A 72 5.31 9.07 4.25
N GLY A 73 4.57 8.58 5.25
CA GLY A 73 4.65 9.10 6.63
C GLY A 73 6.06 9.00 7.21
N MET A 74 6.74 7.87 7.01
CA MET A 74 8.13 7.67 7.42
C MET A 74 9.11 8.60 6.68
N ALA A 75 8.93 8.80 5.37
CA ALA A 75 9.74 9.71 4.57
C ALA A 75 9.58 11.16 5.03
N ASN A 76 8.35 11.59 5.33
CA ASN A 76 8.06 12.93 5.87
C ASN A 76 8.73 13.15 7.24
N LYS A 77 8.71 12.14 8.12
CA LYS A 77 9.41 12.19 9.41
C LYS A 77 10.94 12.22 9.24
N ALA A 78 11.46 11.43 8.31
CA ALA A 78 12.90 11.34 8.05
C ALA A 78 13.48 12.62 7.44
N ASN A 79 12.72 13.28 6.55
CA ASN A 79 13.15 14.49 5.85
C ASN A 79 12.05 15.56 5.82
N PRO A 80 12.14 16.59 6.68
CA PRO A 80 11.16 17.69 6.70
C PRO A 80 11.01 18.43 5.37
N ASN A 81 12.04 18.47 4.51
CA ASN A 81 11.91 19.10 3.17
C ASN A 81 10.99 18.30 2.24
N PHE A 82 10.77 17.02 2.55
CA PHE A 82 9.91 16.14 1.76
C PHE A 82 8.42 16.33 2.07
N ILE A 83 8.07 16.97 3.20
CA ILE A 83 6.67 17.11 3.65
C ILE A 83 5.77 17.83 2.63
N ASN A 84 6.34 18.73 1.83
CA ASN A 84 5.63 19.52 0.83
C ASN A 84 5.59 18.83 -0.54
N ILE A 85 6.21 17.65 -0.69
CA ILE A 85 6.18 16.88 -1.91
C ILE A 85 4.86 16.10 -1.98
N SER A 86 4.01 16.48 -2.93
CA SER A 86 2.75 15.81 -3.18
C SER A 86 2.96 14.67 -4.17
N LEU A 87 2.74 13.43 -3.72
CA LEU A 87 2.77 12.23 -4.57
C LEU A 87 1.37 11.64 -4.75
N LYS A 88 0.97 11.36 -5.99
CA LYS A 88 -0.34 10.78 -6.33
C LYS A 88 -0.27 9.27 -6.47
N PHE A 89 0.09 8.56 -5.40
CA PHE A 89 0.27 7.10 -5.45
C PHE A 89 -0.96 6.27 -5.05
N ARG A 90 -1.97 6.83 -4.36
CA ARG A 90 -3.00 5.99 -3.69
C ARG A 90 -3.72 5.00 -4.61
N LYS A 91 -3.99 5.40 -5.85
CA LYS A 91 -4.68 4.56 -6.83
C LYS A 91 -3.88 3.29 -7.16
N ILE A 92 -2.55 3.35 -7.16
CA ILE A 92 -1.71 2.18 -7.47
C ILE A 92 -1.78 1.10 -6.38
N GLU A 93 -2.00 1.49 -5.11
CA GLU A 93 -2.09 0.54 -4.01
C GLU A 93 -3.36 -0.32 -4.08
N SER A 94 -4.42 0.17 -4.72
CA SER A 94 -5.65 -0.61 -4.94
C SER A 94 -5.42 -1.86 -5.80
N TYR A 95 -4.31 -1.91 -6.56
CA TYR A 95 -3.95 -3.07 -7.38
C TYR A 95 -3.05 -4.08 -6.66
N THR A 96 -2.69 -3.83 -5.39
CA THR A 96 -1.70 -4.64 -4.64
C THR A 96 -2.08 -6.12 -4.53
N PHE A 97 -3.36 -6.43 -4.31
CA PHE A 97 -3.82 -7.81 -4.18
C PHE A 97 -4.24 -8.41 -5.52
N ILE A 98 -5.04 -7.67 -6.30
CA ILE A 98 -5.60 -8.15 -7.57
C ILE A 98 -4.57 -8.42 -8.66
N SER A 99 -3.38 -7.81 -8.58
CA SER A 99 -2.28 -8.08 -9.53
C SER A 99 -1.52 -9.37 -9.25
N ARG A 100 -1.81 -10.06 -8.13
CA ARG A 100 -1.00 -11.20 -7.66
C ARG A 100 -1.80 -12.42 -7.29
N TYR A 101 -2.94 -12.24 -6.63
CA TYR A 101 -3.70 -13.34 -6.05
C TYR A 101 -4.93 -13.64 -6.92
N PRO A 102 -5.02 -14.85 -7.51
CA PRO A 102 -6.30 -15.39 -7.93
C PRO A 102 -7.32 -15.39 -6.78
N PHE A 103 -8.60 -15.34 -7.10
CA PHE A 103 -9.71 -15.43 -6.13
C PHE A 103 -9.79 -14.28 -5.10
N VAL A 104 -9.03 -13.18 -5.29
CA VAL A 104 -9.25 -11.98 -4.46
C VAL A 104 -10.67 -11.41 -4.63
N ILE A 105 -11.28 -11.66 -5.79
CA ILE A 105 -12.71 -11.48 -6.05
C ILE A 105 -13.33 -12.89 -6.11
N PRO A 106 -14.02 -13.33 -5.05
CA PRO A 106 -14.69 -14.63 -4.97
C PRO A 106 -15.71 -14.83 -6.09
N GLY A 107 -15.97 -16.08 -6.46
CA GLY A 107 -16.94 -16.46 -7.52
C GLY A 107 -16.57 -16.02 -8.94
N GLN A 108 -15.55 -15.18 -9.10
CA GLN A 108 -14.96 -14.87 -10.39
C GLN A 108 -13.82 -15.84 -10.66
N ASN A 109 -14.08 -16.87 -11.45
CA ASN A 109 -13.08 -17.78 -12.02
C ASN A 109 -12.19 -17.06 -13.07
N LYS A 110 -11.54 -15.97 -12.66
CA LYS A 110 -10.69 -15.11 -13.48
C LYS A 110 -9.33 -14.95 -12.81
N THR A 111 -8.30 -14.96 -13.65
CA THR A 111 -6.94 -14.67 -13.24
C THR A 111 -6.72 -13.16 -13.09
N PRO A 112 -5.70 -12.73 -12.32
CA PRO A 112 -5.22 -11.34 -12.32
C PRO A 112 -5.05 -10.72 -13.72
N HIS A 113 -4.55 -11.52 -14.67
CA HIS A 113 -4.32 -11.10 -16.06
C HIS A 113 -5.62 -10.76 -16.80
N GLU A 114 -6.74 -11.42 -16.46
CA GLU A 114 -8.06 -11.15 -17.05
C GLU A 114 -8.81 -10.02 -16.34
N LEU A 115 -8.47 -9.75 -15.08
CA LEU A 115 -9.12 -8.72 -14.26
C LEU A 115 -8.55 -7.31 -14.50
N ILE A 116 -7.25 -7.21 -14.83
CA ILE A 116 -6.56 -5.94 -15.00
C ILE A 116 -6.44 -5.62 -16.49
N ASN A 117 -7.05 -4.52 -16.90
CA ASN A 117 -7.07 -4.12 -18.31
C ASN A 117 -5.93 -3.13 -18.65
N LYS A 118 -5.89 -2.71 -19.92
CA LYS A 118 -4.88 -1.76 -20.42
C LYS A 118 -4.93 -0.40 -19.71
N GLU A 119 -6.12 0.12 -19.43
CA GLU A 119 -6.30 1.42 -18.77
C GLU A 119 -5.81 1.39 -17.32
N ASP A 120 -6.05 0.27 -16.63
CA ASP A 120 -5.49 0.01 -15.30
C ASP A 120 -3.96 0.00 -15.35
N GLY A 121 -3.39 -0.79 -16.27
CA GLY A 121 -1.94 -0.87 -16.48
C GLY A 121 -1.32 0.50 -16.79
N GLN A 122 -1.97 1.29 -17.65
CA GLN A 122 -1.50 2.63 -18.02
C GLN A 122 -1.55 3.57 -16.81
N THR A 123 -2.64 3.54 -16.04
CA THR A 123 -2.78 4.32 -14.81
C THR A 123 -1.65 4.01 -13.83
N CYS A 124 -1.38 2.72 -13.59
CA CYS A 124 -0.30 2.29 -12.69
C CYS A 124 1.07 2.81 -13.17
N LEU A 125 1.32 2.69 -14.47
CA LEU A 125 2.57 3.10 -15.08
C LEU A 125 2.78 4.62 -15.01
N ASP A 126 1.76 5.41 -15.32
CA ASP A 126 1.80 6.87 -15.27
C ASP A 126 2.11 7.37 -13.86
N ILE A 127 1.47 6.76 -12.85
CA ILE A 127 1.74 7.05 -11.43
C ILE A 127 3.21 6.76 -11.08
N ALA A 128 3.73 5.60 -11.49
CA ALA A 128 5.12 5.24 -11.18
C ALA A 128 6.12 6.17 -11.88
N MET A 129 5.85 6.57 -13.13
CA MET A 129 6.68 7.54 -13.85
C MET A 129 6.71 8.91 -13.15
N ASP A 130 5.54 9.43 -12.76
CA ASP A 130 5.42 10.71 -12.05
C ASP A 130 6.15 10.71 -10.70
N VAL A 131 5.93 9.67 -9.89
CA VAL A 131 6.58 9.52 -8.58
C VAL A 131 8.09 9.38 -8.74
N HIS A 132 8.55 8.53 -9.66
CA HIS A 132 9.97 8.33 -9.91
C HIS A 132 10.65 9.64 -10.34
N ALA A 133 10.04 10.39 -11.26
CA ALA A 133 10.56 11.68 -11.71
C ALA A 133 10.64 12.70 -10.57
N THR A 134 9.58 12.83 -9.78
CA THR A 134 9.49 13.76 -8.66
C THR A 134 10.52 13.43 -7.57
N ILE A 135 10.61 12.17 -7.16
CA ILE A 135 11.58 11.75 -6.14
C ILE A 135 13.03 11.90 -6.65
N THR A 136 13.28 11.60 -7.93
CA THR A 136 14.61 11.79 -8.52
C THR A 136 15.03 13.25 -8.51
N SER A 137 14.13 14.19 -8.86
CA SER A 137 14.40 15.64 -8.76
C SER A 137 14.64 16.06 -7.31
N PHE A 138 13.77 15.62 -6.39
CA PHE A 138 13.93 15.90 -4.96
C PHE A 138 15.30 15.47 -4.41
N ILE A 139 15.74 14.24 -4.70
CA ILE A 139 17.03 13.71 -4.25
C ILE A 139 18.21 14.47 -4.88
N LYS A 140 18.11 14.93 -6.12
CA LYS A 140 19.16 15.73 -6.77
C LYS A 140 19.29 17.13 -6.17
N GLU A 141 18.17 17.74 -5.79
CA GLU A 141 18.11 19.11 -5.27
C GLU A 141 18.43 19.21 -3.78
N ASN A 142 18.31 18.10 -3.05
CA ASN A 142 18.57 18.04 -1.61
C ASN A 142 19.90 17.35 -1.33
N THR A 143 20.70 17.92 -0.43
CA THR A 143 21.95 17.29 -0.01
C THR A 143 21.67 16.04 0.83
N SER A 144 22.33 14.93 0.50
CA SER A 144 22.27 13.72 1.30
C SER A 144 22.84 13.94 2.69
N ARG A 145 22.18 13.40 3.71
CA ARG A 145 22.77 13.21 5.03
C ARG A 145 23.39 11.82 5.06
N SER A 146 24.55 11.66 4.42
CA SER A 146 25.23 10.37 4.36
C SER A 146 25.61 9.87 5.76
N ASP A 147 25.47 8.56 5.96
CA ASP A 147 26.12 7.76 7.02
C ASP A 147 25.74 8.04 8.47
N LYS A 148 24.49 8.43 8.73
CA LYS A 148 23.89 8.10 10.02
C LYS A 148 23.12 6.81 9.81
N ASP A 149 23.43 5.77 10.55
CA ASP A 149 22.76 4.47 10.40
C ASP A 149 21.50 4.48 11.27
N LEU A 150 20.69 5.55 11.15
CA LEU A 150 19.57 5.83 12.05
C LEU A 150 18.47 4.81 11.83
N VAL A 151 17.82 4.44 12.92
CA VAL A 151 16.64 3.58 12.91
C VAL A 151 15.46 4.50 13.16
N LEU A 152 14.49 4.52 12.24
CA LEU A 152 13.18 5.08 12.57
C LEU A 152 12.55 4.16 13.61
N GLU A 153 12.09 4.72 14.72
CA GLU A 153 11.36 3.94 15.73
C GLU A 153 10.21 3.19 15.06
N ASP A 154 10.03 1.93 15.47
CA ASP A 154 8.90 1.12 15.03
C ASP A 154 7.59 1.87 15.31
N TYR A 155 6.68 1.84 14.35
CA TYR A 155 5.35 2.40 14.52
C TYR A 155 4.57 1.51 15.50
N TYR A 156 4.35 1.99 16.71
CA TYR A 156 3.48 1.36 17.69
C TYR A 156 2.25 2.24 17.91
N PHE A 157 1.09 1.61 17.91
CA PHE A 157 -0.15 2.24 18.34
C PHE A 157 -0.55 1.69 19.70
N LYS A 158 -1.02 2.57 20.58
CA LYS A 158 -1.64 2.16 21.85
C LYS A 158 -3.08 1.72 21.60
N GLY A 159 -3.61 0.84 22.44
CA GLY A 159 -4.97 0.30 22.28
C GLY A 159 -6.07 1.38 22.24
N ASP A 160 -5.91 2.48 22.98
CA ASP A 160 -6.84 3.62 22.96
C ASP A 160 -6.78 4.40 21.63
N GLU A 161 -5.59 4.56 21.05
CA GLU A 161 -5.43 5.15 19.71
C GLU A 161 -6.07 4.27 18.63
N VAL A 162 -5.90 2.95 18.75
CA VAL A 162 -6.52 1.96 17.86
C VAL A 162 -8.04 2.01 17.97
N GLN A 163 -8.60 1.97 19.19
CA GLN A 163 -10.05 2.03 19.38
C GLN A 163 -10.63 3.34 18.83
N LYS A 164 -9.99 4.47 19.15
CA LYS A 164 -10.42 5.77 18.62
C LYS A 164 -10.40 5.80 17.09
N ARG A 165 -9.39 5.18 16.47
CA ARG A 165 -9.33 5.08 15.00
C ARG A 165 -10.47 4.23 14.46
N ILE A 166 -10.75 3.08 15.07
CA ILE A 166 -11.87 2.20 14.69
C ILE A 166 -13.19 2.97 14.73
N ASP A 167 -13.45 3.68 15.82
CA ASP A 167 -14.71 4.43 16.00
C ASP A 167 -14.91 5.46 14.88
N VAL A 168 -13.87 6.25 14.58
CA VAL A 168 -13.89 7.22 13.48
C VAL A 168 -14.15 6.54 12.13
N VAL A 169 -13.48 5.43 11.84
CA VAL A 169 -13.64 4.72 10.57
C VAL A 169 -15.03 4.14 10.41
N ILE A 170 -15.60 3.54 11.46
CA ILE A 170 -16.98 3.03 11.45
C ILE A 170 -17.96 4.17 11.21
N ASP A 171 -17.79 5.30 11.90
CA ASP A 171 -18.67 6.46 11.74
C ASP A 171 -18.61 7.06 10.33
N GLU A 172 -17.43 7.17 9.73
CA GLU A 172 -17.31 7.62 8.33
C GLU A 172 -17.91 6.62 7.34
N LEU A 173 -17.68 5.31 7.54
CA LEU A 173 -18.25 4.28 6.68
C LEU A 173 -19.79 4.25 6.72
N LYS A 174 -20.39 4.45 7.90
CA LYS A 174 -21.86 4.48 8.07
C LYS A 174 -22.52 5.67 7.37
N LYS A 175 -21.79 6.74 7.09
CA LYS A 175 -22.29 7.93 6.38
C LYS A 175 -22.24 7.76 4.85
N CYS A 176 -21.64 6.69 4.35
CA CYS A 176 -21.41 6.52 2.92
C CYS A 176 -22.69 6.09 2.20
N GLU A 177 -23.06 6.83 1.15
CA GLU A 177 -24.22 6.47 0.31
C GLU A 177 -23.90 5.35 -0.69
N ASN A 178 -22.63 5.20 -1.09
CA ASN A 178 -22.19 4.21 -2.08
C ASN A 178 -21.90 2.82 -1.49
N LEU A 179 -21.95 2.69 -0.16
CA LEU A 179 -21.68 1.45 0.57
C LEU A 179 -22.75 1.27 1.65
N ASN A 180 -23.74 0.42 1.42
CA ASN A 180 -24.68 0.03 2.47
C ASN A 180 -24.04 -1.10 3.31
N ILE A 181 -23.41 -0.73 4.42
CA ILE A 181 -22.61 -1.63 5.26
C ILE A 181 -23.50 -2.63 6.02
N HIS A 182 -23.18 -3.92 5.89
CA HIS A 182 -23.77 -5.00 6.67
C HIS A 182 -22.85 -5.49 7.78
N LYS A 183 -21.55 -5.60 7.49
CA LYS A 183 -20.55 -6.13 8.42
C LYS A 183 -19.19 -5.47 8.24
N ILE A 184 -18.47 -5.24 9.33
CA ILE A 184 -17.06 -4.83 9.33
C ILE A 184 -16.29 -5.77 10.25
N ILE A 185 -15.22 -6.37 9.74
CA ILE A 185 -14.34 -7.28 10.47
C ILE A 185 -12.92 -6.72 10.46
N LEU A 186 -12.33 -6.55 11.63
CA LEU A 186 -10.91 -6.26 11.79
C LEU A 186 -10.13 -7.56 11.72
N PHE A 187 -9.08 -7.62 10.90
CA PHE A 187 -8.22 -8.81 10.83
C PHE A 187 -6.72 -8.45 10.81
N GLY A 188 -5.89 -9.48 10.66
CA GLY A 188 -4.44 -9.31 10.55
C GLY A 188 -3.77 -8.91 11.87
N GLY A 189 -2.72 -8.10 11.77
CA GLY A 189 -1.90 -7.74 12.94
C GLY A 189 -2.67 -7.03 14.06
N PHE A 190 -3.64 -6.18 13.69
CA PHE A 190 -4.44 -5.42 14.66
C PHE A 190 -5.50 -6.27 15.37
N ALA A 191 -5.95 -7.37 14.77
CA ALA A 191 -6.82 -8.33 15.44
C ALA A 191 -6.05 -9.20 16.45
N ARG A 192 -4.84 -9.65 16.09
CA ARG A 192 -4.00 -10.53 16.93
C ARG A 192 -3.30 -9.82 18.09
N GLU A 193 -2.77 -8.63 17.86
CA GLU A 193 -1.93 -7.89 18.83
C GLU A 193 -2.53 -6.53 19.21
N TYR A 194 -3.83 -6.50 19.53
CA TYR A 194 -4.62 -5.29 19.77
C TYR A 194 -3.99 -4.26 20.73
N ALA A 195 -3.21 -4.72 21.72
CA ALA A 195 -2.57 -3.85 22.71
C ALA A 195 -1.30 -3.12 22.21
N ARG A 196 -0.56 -3.70 21.25
CA ARG A 196 0.68 -3.14 20.66
C ARG A 196 0.96 -3.73 19.27
N PRO A 197 0.10 -3.46 18.28
CA PRO A 197 0.28 -4.05 16.97
C PRO A 197 1.57 -3.49 16.33
N LYS A 198 2.49 -4.38 15.96
CA LYS A 198 3.65 -4.08 15.09
C LYS A 198 3.24 -4.00 13.61
N SER A 199 2.00 -3.60 13.33
CA SER A 199 1.51 -3.44 11.97
C SER A 199 1.34 -1.96 11.66
N SER A 200 1.75 -1.59 10.46
CA SER A 200 1.64 -0.23 9.96
C SER A 200 0.28 0.07 9.30
N THR A 201 -0.51 -0.98 9.02
CA THR A 201 -1.85 -0.87 8.43
C THR A 201 -2.86 -1.70 9.21
N MET A 202 -4.07 -1.15 9.33
CA MET A 202 -5.23 -1.80 9.91
C MET A 202 -6.05 -2.42 8.78
N ASP A 203 -5.97 -3.74 8.68
CA ASP A 203 -6.67 -4.51 7.66
C ASP A 203 -8.13 -4.71 8.09
N ILE A 204 -9.08 -4.28 7.25
CA ILE A 204 -10.51 -4.44 7.52
C ILE A 204 -11.22 -5.09 6.33
N LEU A 205 -12.09 -6.04 6.63
CA LEU A 205 -13.01 -6.64 5.66
C LEU A 205 -14.38 -5.99 5.86
N ILE A 206 -14.97 -5.51 4.79
CA ILE A 206 -16.28 -4.86 4.78
C ILE A 206 -17.22 -5.67 3.89
N VAL A 207 -18.37 -6.06 4.43
CA VAL A 207 -19.48 -6.62 3.64
C VAL A 207 -20.52 -5.53 3.44
N ALA A 208 -20.79 -5.16 2.18
CA ALA A 208 -21.68 -4.04 1.86
C ALA A 208 -22.36 -4.18 0.50
N ASP A 209 -23.61 -3.70 0.37
CA ASP A 209 -24.20 -3.53 -0.96
C ASP A 209 -23.57 -2.32 -1.66
N THR A 210 -23.13 -2.50 -2.90
CA THR A 210 -22.52 -1.43 -3.69
C THR A 210 -22.59 -1.71 -5.17
N LYS A 211 -22.56 -0.64 -5.97
CA LYS A 211 -22.48 -0.70 -7.44
C LYS A 211 -21.06 -0.47 -7.97
N LEU A 212 -20.12 -0.11 -7.09
CA LEU A 212 -18.73 0.13 -7.44
C LEU A 212 -18.03 -1.18 -7.82
N SER A 213 -17.09 -1.12 -8.76
CA SER A 213 -16.18 -2.23 -9.04
C SER A 213 -15.24 -2.47 -7.85
N PHE A 214 -14.65 -3.67 -7.76
CA PHE A 214 -13.77 -4.04 -6.65
C PHE A 214 -12.66 -3.01 -6.37
N ILE A 215 -12.01 -2.51 -7.43
CA ILE A 215 -10.95 -1.50 -7.33
C ILE A 215 -11.50 -0.15 -6.85
N GLU A 216 -12.65 0.28 -7.38
CA GLU A 216 -13.30 1.52 -6.96
C GLU A 216 -13.74 1.48 -5.50
N ARG A 217 -14.21 0.32 -5.01
CA ARG A 217 -14.55 0.15 -3.58
C ARG A 217 -13.34 0.42 -2.69
N ILE A 218 -12.17 -0.14 -3.04
CA ILE A 218 -10.92 0.08 -2.29
C ILE A 218 -10.52 1.55 -2.34
N GLN A 219 -10.52 2.16 -3.53
CA GLN A 219 -10.19 3.58 -3.68
C GLN A 219 -11.11 4.48 -2.86
N TYR A 220 -12.41 4.21 -2.92
CA TYR A 220 -13.43 4.96 -2.20
C TYR A 220 -13.20 4.91 -0.69
N VAL A 221 -13.03 3.69 -0.11
CA VAL A 221 -12.79 3.55 1.34
C VAL A 221 -11.46 4.18 1.76
N ARG A 222 -10.40 4.08 0.95
CA ARG A 222 -9.10 4.70 1.28
C ARG A 222 -9.16 6.22 1.23
N GLU A 223 -10.00 6.82 0.38
CA GLU A 223 -10.13 8.28 0.33
C GLU A 223 -10.98 8.82 1.50
N ILE A 224 -12.10 8.17 1.85
CA ILE A 224 -12.91 8.61 3.00
C ILE A 224 -12.17 8.43 4.34
N THR A 225 -11.33 7.41 4.47
CA THR A 225 -10.56 7.15 5.70
C THR A 225 -9.21 7.88 5.72
N ARG A 226 -8.93 8.71 4.71
CA ARG A 226 -7.67 9.44 4.56
C ARG A 226 -7.37 10.35 5.76
N GLY A 227 -6.09 10.55 6.03
CA GLY A 227 -5.61 11.57 6.97
C GLY A 227 -5.61 11.16 8.44
N GLY A 228 -6.02 9.93 8.74
CA GLY A 228 -5.87 9.34 10.07
C GLY A 228 -4.92 8.15 10.10
N GLU A 229 -4.44 7.82 11.30
CA GLU A 229 -3.60 6.66 11.58
C GLU A 229 -4.27 5.77 12.66
N PRO A 230 -4.07 4.44 12.63
CA PRO A 230 -3.45 3.64 11.56
C PRO A 230 -4.11 3.81 10.18
N ILE A 231 -3.31 3.58 9.12
CA ILE A 231 -3.80 3.60 7.74
C ILE A 231 -4.68 2.38 7.51
N ILE A 232 -5.83 2.58 6.87
CA ILE A 232 -6.79 1.52 6.59
C ILE A 232 -6.45 0.81 5.28
N GLU A 233 -6.39 -0.51 5.33
CA GLU A 233 -6.28 -1.38 4.17
C GLU A 233 -7.58 -2.18 4.03
N PRO A 234 -8.53 -1.71 3.22
CA PRO A 234 -9.85 -2.30 3.15
C PRO A 234 -9.94 -3.37 2.05
N LEU A 235 -10.69 -4.43 2.32
CA LEU A 235 -11.24 -5.35 1.32
C LEU A 235 -12.75 -5.30 1.44
N ILE A 236 -13.44 -5.07 0.33
CA ILE A 236 -14.88 -4.80 0.31
C ILE A 236 -15.58 -5.80 -0.60
N TYR A 237 -16.44 -6.61 0.00
CA TYR A 237 -17.21 -7.65 -0.66
C TYR A 237 -18.70 -7.33 -0.60
N THR A 238 -19.42 -7.69 -1.65
CA THR A 238 -20.88 -7.77 -1.59
C THR A 238 -21.31 -8.97 -0.72
N PRO A 239 -22.56 -9.02 -0.22
CA PRO A 239 -23.05 -10.19 0.50
C PRO A 239 -22.97 -11.49 -0.31
N GLU A 240 -23.02 -11.41 -1.64
CA GLU A 240 -22.86 -12.56 -2.54
C GLU A 240 -21.40 -13.02 -2.59
N GLU A 241 -20.48 -12.12 -2.94
CA GLU A 241 -19.05 -12.39 -2.98
C GLU A 241 -18.54 -12.89 -1.61
N PHE A 242 -19.07 -12.37 -0.51
CA PHE A 242 -18.72 -12.83 0.83
C PHE A 242 -19.22 -14.24 1.12
N ARG A 243 -20.37 -14.66 0.56
CA ARG A 243 -20.86 -16.03 0.70
C ARG A 243 -20.00 -16.99 -0.11
N GLU A 244 -19.66 -16.62 -1.33
CA GLU A 244 -18.75 -17.39 -2.19
C GLU A 244 -17.38 -17.55 -1.51
N LEU A 245 -16.86 -16.48 -0.89
CA LEU A 245 -15.62 -16.54 -0.10
C LEU A 245 -15.67 -17.58 1.03
N LEU A 246 -16.83 -17.75 1.67
CA LEU A 246 -17.04 -18.73 2.75
C LEU A 246 -17.19 -20.16 2.23
N GLU A 247 -17.65 -20.33 0.99
CA GLU A 247 -17.86 -21.64 0.38
C GLU A 247 -16.58 -22.20 -0.27
N GLU A 248 -15.63 -21.34 -0.66
CA GLU A 248 -14.33 -21.68 -1.27
C GLU A 248 -13.27 -22.16 -0.23
N GLU A 249 -13.66 -22.99 0.74
CA GLU A 249 -12.77 -23.49 1.81
C GLU A 249 -11.41 -24.02 1.26
N GLY A 250 -10.30 -23.47 1.79
CA GLY A 250 -8.92 -23.88 1.46
C GLY A 250 -8.23 -23.15 0.30
N GLU A 251 -8.92 -22.29 -0.45
CA GLU A 251 -8.33 -21.48 -1.55
C GLU A 251 -8.30 -19.96 -1.26
N GLY A 252 -9.02 -19.52 -0.23
CA GLY A 252 -9.22 -18.11 0.08
C GLY A 252 -8.01 -17.40 0.69
N PHE A 253 -7.60 -16.28 0.09
CA PHE A 253 -6.61 -15.33 0.66
C PHE A 253 -6.99 -14.81 2.07
N LEU A 254 -8.23 -15.01 2.51
CA LEU A 254 -8.83 -14.39 3.70
C LEU A 254 -9.32 -15.37 4.77
N GLU A 255 -8.93 -16.63 4.73
CA GLU A 255 -9.30 -17.62 5.76
C GLU A 255 -8.95 -17.11 7.18
N SER A 256 -7.73 -16.58 7.35
CA SER A 256 -7.32 -15.92 8.60
C SER A 256 -8.17 -14.71 9.02
N ALA A 257 -8.78 -14.01 8.05
CA ALA A 257 -9.67 -12.88 8.34
C ALA A 257 -11.02 -13.34 8.88
N LEU A 258 -11.45 -14.55 8.52
CA LEU A 258 -12.69 -15.16 8.98
C LEU A 258 -12.51 -15.84 10.33
N ASP A 259 -11.40 -16.56 10.51
CA ASP A 259 -11.13 -17.34 11.73
C ASP A 259 -10.66 -16.48 12.91
N GLU A 260 -9.75 -15.54 12.65
CA GLU A 260 -9.11 -14.72 13.70
C GLU A 260 -9.65 -13.28 13.72
N GLY A 261 -10.61 -12.98 12.85
CA GLY A 261 -11.20 -11.66 12.70
C GLY A 261 -12.03 -11.24 13.91
N LYS A 262 -11.94 -9.97 14.29
CA LYS A 262 -12.80 -9.34 15.29
C LYS A 262 -13.91 -8.56 14.60
N VAL A 263 -15.16 -8.96 14.79
CA VAL A 263 -16.32 -8.20 14.30
C VAL A 263 -16.37 -6.84 15.00
N LEU A 264 -16.30 -5.77 14.21
CA LEU A 264 -16.37 -4.38 14.66
C LEU A 264 -17.78 -3.81 14.54
N PHE A 265 -18.53 -4.27 13.55
CA PHE A 265 -19.90 -3.85 13.28
C PHE A 265 -20.65 -4.97 12.55
N GLU A 266 -21.93 -5.16 12.90
CA GLU A 266 -22.87 -6.04 12.21
C GLU A 266 -24.29 -5.48 12.38
N LYS A 267 -25.08 -5.52 11.31
CA LYS A 267 -26.45 -5.00 11.25
C LYS A 267 -27.50 -6.10 11.49
#